data_AF-A0A6L4YRK7-F1
#
_entry.id   AF-A0A6L4YRK7-F1
#
_cell.length_a   1.000
_cell.length_b   1.000
_cell.length_c   1.000
_cell.angle_alpha   90.00
_cell.angle_beta   90.00
_cell.angle_gamma   90.00
#
_symmetry.space_group_name_H-M   'P 1'
#
loop_
_entity.id
_entity.type
_entity.pdbx_description
1 polymer ?
#
loop_
_entity_poly.entity_id
_entity_poly.type
_entity_poly.pdbx_seq_one_letter_code
_entity_poly.pdbx_strand_id
1 'polypeptide(L)'
;MTHKASKKLFIKTLTVTTILLIFVALGSVVTASDKKARNLDEESRKCLKCHGEARYYLTDTASGDSVKMKMYAELRIDLVNYLNGTHGAFKCTDCHSSDYTTVPHPASVKFETDYTCLDCHGGDEKYASFHFETIDEEYARSVHADSLGTDFNCWSCHNPHSYKLTGPKEKVVNKVAIDNGMCLSCHGNSIKFENLADKEIPNLINRHDWLPNQALHFKNVRCIDCHGAQNDSLSVAHLIKPKKNAVRKCVECHSTNSILMSSLYKHAVREKRNQLGFYNGVITNEAYIIGANRNYYLNVASIIIFALALLGIAIHSTFRILKHRRNAD
;
A
#
# COMPACT_ATOMS: atom_id res chain seq x y z
N MET A 1 32.60 55.93 43.32
CA MET A 1 32.56 55.00 42.17
C MET A 1 32.80 53.59 42.68
N THR A 2 31.78 52.70 42.61
CA THR A 2 31.83 51.21 42.62
C THR A 2 30.44 50.66 42.98
N HIS A 3 29.41 51.05 42.23
CA HIS A 3 28.01 50.66 42.53
C HIS A 3 27.33 49.83 41.42
N LYS A 4 28.09 49.22 40.49
CA LYS A 4 27.49 48.67 39.25
C LYS A 4 27.85 47.23 38.84
N ALA A 5 28.70 46.52 39.59
CA ALA A 5 29.18 45.20 39.16
C ALA A 5 28.48 43.98 39.81
N SER A 6 27.85 44.11 40.98
CA SER A 6 27.34 42.93 41.72
C SER A 6 25.87 42.55 41.42
N LYS A 7 25.00 43.50 41.07
CA LYS A 7 23.56 43.20 40.82
C LYS A 7 23.26 42.55 39.46
N LYS A 8 24.17 42.61 38.49
CA LYS A 8 23.95 42.02 37.15
C LYS A 8 24.21 40.52 37.07
N LEU A 9 24.94 39.95 38.02
CA LEU A 9 25.28 38.52 37.99
C LEU A 9 24.20 37.66 38.68
N PHE A 10 23.57 38.16 39.74
CA PHE A 10 22.55 37.41 40.50
C PHE A 10 21.18 37.31 39.78
N ILE A 11 20.84 38.28 38.93
CA ILE A 11 19.56 38.27 38.18
C ILE A 11 19.65 37.38 36.92
N LYS A 12 20.88 37.16 36.40
CA LYS A 12 21.09 36.29 35.23
C LYS A 12 21.11 34.79 35.58
N THR A 13 21.51 34.41 36.78
CA THR A 13 21.50 33.00 37.20
C THR A 13 20.12 32.50 37.62
N LEU A 14 19.25 33.35 38.18
CA LEU A 14 17.92 32.94 38.66
C LEU A 14 16.86 32.83 37.54
N THR A 15 17.05 33.56 36.43
CA THR A 15 16.16 33.51 35.27
C THR A 15 16.44 32.33 34.34
N VAL A 16 17.68 31.84 34.29
CA VAL A 16 18.06 30.70 33.43
C VAL A 16 17.69 29.35 34.06
N THR A 17 17.76 29.19 35.38
CA THR A 17 17.33 27.95 36.06
C THR A 17 15.82 27.77 36.11
N THR A 18 15.04 28.86 36.17
CA THR A 18 13.57 28.77 36.22
C THR A 18 12.96 28.48 34.84
N ILE A 19 13.58 28.94 33.74
CA ILE A 19 13.13 28.63 32.37
C ILE A 19 13.50 27.20 31.96
N LEU A 20 14.61 26.66 32.47
CA LEU A 20 15.02 25.28 32.19
C LEU A 20 14.13 24.23 32.89
N LEU A 21 13.53 24.58 34.04
CA LEU A 21 12.61 23.69 34.77
C LEU A 21 11.18 23.67 34.20
N ILE A 22 10.77 24.72 33.48
CA ILE A 22 9.46 24.74 32.79
C ILE A 22 9.54 24.05 31.41
N PHE A 23 10.71 24.05 30.76
CA PHE A 23 10.90 23.35 29.48
C PHE A 23 11.13 21.83 29.61
N VAL A 24 11.51 21.33 30.79
CA VAL A 24 11.65 19.87 31.04
C VAL A 24 10.35 19.26 31.60
N ALA A 25 9.44 20.07 32.14
CA ALA A 25 8.13 19.62 32.62
C ALA A 25 7.03 19.58 31.52
N LEU A 26 7.29 20.14 30.33
CA LEU A 26 6.55 19.80 29.10
C LEU A 26 7.18 18.59 28.37
N GLY A 27 7.78 17.68 29.14
CA GLY A 27 8.12 16.35 28.71
C GLY A 27 6.89 15.66 28.15
N SER A 28 6.84 15.64 26.82
CA SER A 28 6.31 14.54 26.03
C SER A 28 5.06 13.90 26.63
N VAL A 29 3.90 14.55 26.44
CA VAL A 29 2.65 13.80 26.27
C VAL A 29 2.82 13.03 24.96
N VAL A 30 3.57 11.93 25.03
CA VAL A 30 3.40 10.82 24.11
C VAL A 30 1.97 10.40 24.36
N THR A 31 1.07 10.85 23.49
CA THR A 31 -0.21 10.18 23.32
C THR A 31 0.16 8.77 22.85
N ALA A 32 0.34 7.86 23.81
CA ALA A 32 0.24 6.46 23.56
C ALA A 32 -1.12 6.30 22.89
N SER A 33 -1.10 6.08 21.59
CA SER A 33 -2.31 5.71 20.87
C SER A 33 -2.80 4.44 21.56
N ASP A 34 -3.88 4.58 22.33
CA ASP A 34 -4.63 3.48 22.94
C ASP A 34 -5.20 2.62 21.80
N LYS A 35 -4.34 1.81 21.18
CA LYS A 35 -4.79 0.59 20.54
C LYS A 35 -5.16 -0.32 21.69
N LYS A 36 -6.42 -0.21 22.14
CA LYS A 36 -7.06 -1.21 22.98
C LYS A 36 -6.72 -2.58 22.37
N ALA A 37 -5.91 -3.36 23.07
CA ALA A 37 -5.55 -4.69 22.61
C ALA A 37 -6.87 -5.44 22.36
N ARG A 38 -7.10 -5.88 21.12
CA ARG A 38 -8.28 -6.68 20.81
C ARG A 38 -8.15 -7.97 21.61
N ASN A 39 -9.04 -8.16 22.57
CA ASN A 39 -9.06 -9.36 23.38
C ASN A 39 -9.68 -10.48 22.55
N LEU A 40 -8.93 -11.57 22.41
CA LEU A 40 -9.41 -12.79 21.78
C LEU A 40 -10.54 -13.38 22.64
N ASP A 41 -11.67 -13.70 22.02
CA ASP A 41 -12.80 -14.32 22.69
C ASP A 41 -12.49 -15.79 23.07
N GLU A 42 -13.31 -16.37 23.93
CA GLU A 42 -13.08 -17.72 24.47
C GLU A 42 -13.24 -18.83 23.42
N GLU A 43 -14.08 -18.64 22.42
CA GLU A 43 -14.28 -19.62 21.35
C GLU A 43 -13.07 -19.64 20.42
N SER A 44 -12.62 -18.48 19.95
CA SER A 44 -11.42 -18.39 19.11
C SER A 44 -10.17 -18.91 19.83
N ARG A 45 -10.07 -18.74 21.16
CA ARG A 45 -9.01 -19.38 21.96
C ARG A 45 -9.00 -20.89 21.85
N LYS A 46 -10.17 -21.54 21.80
CA LYS A 46 -10.26 -23.00 21.67
C LYS A 46 -9.75 -23.46 20.31
N CYS A 47 -10.15 -22.78 19.23
CA CYS A 47 -9.65 -23.08 17.88
C CYS A 47 -8.12 -22.95 17.82
N LEU A 48 -7.59 -21.87 18.38
CA LEU A 48 -6.16 -21.59 18.37
C LEU A 48 -5.31 -22.50 19.25
N LYS A 49 -5.90 -23.32 20.14
CA LYS A 49 -5.14 -24.38 20.84
C LYS A 49 -4.49 -25.37 19.86
N CYS A 50 -5.12 -25.60 18.71
CA CYS A 50 -4.57 -26.46 17.65
C CYS A 50 -4.09 -25.61 16.47
N HIS A 51 -4.88 -24.64 16.02
CA HIS A 51 -4.56 -23.83 14.84
C HIS A 51 -3.49 -22.76 15.08
N GLY A 52 -3.18 -22.40 16.33
CA GLY A 52 -2.09 -21.48 16.64
C GLY A 52 -0.71 -22.13 16.69
N GLU A 53 -0.63 -23.46 16.62
CA GLU A 53 0.58 -24.22 16.89
C GLU A 53 1.01 -25.09 15.70
N ALA A 54 2.29 -25.44 15.64
CA ALA A 54 2.81 -26.33 14.59
C ALA A 54 2.41 -27.81 14.79
N ARG A 55 1.93 -28.16 15.99
CA ARG A 55 1.54 -29.52 16.38
C ARG A 55 0.37 -29.46 17.35
N TYR A 56 -0.50 -30.45 17.28
CA TYR A 56 -1.66 -30.58 18.17
C TYR A 56 -1.75 -32.02 18.68
N TYR A 57 -2.61 -32.25 19.68
CA TYR A 57 -2.87 -33.56 20.25
C TYR A 57 -4.32 -33.96 19.97
N LEU A 58 -4.54 -35.21 19.59
CA LEU A 58 -5.86 -35.83 19.59
C LEU A 58 -5.89 -36.93 20.63
N THR A 59 -6.93 -36.93 21.45
CA THR A 59 -7.17 -37.95 22.47
C THR A 59 -8.34 -38.81 22.01
N ASP A 60 -8.12 -40.12 21.97
CA ASP A 60 -9.22 -41.07 21.77
C ASP A 60 -10.05 -41.13 23.05
N THR A 61 -11.35 -40.88 22.93
CA THR A 61 -12.28 -40.89 24.07
C THR A 61 -12.58 -42.30 24.56
N ALA A 62 -12.34 -43.34 23.76
CA ALA A 62 -12.56 -44.73 24.15
C ALA A 62 -11.38 -45.31 24.94
N SER A 63 -10.15 -45.12 24.46
CA SER A 63 -8.94 -45.66 25.11
C SER A 63 -8.27 -44.67 26.09
N GLY A 64 -8.48 -43.37 25.93
CA GLY A 64 -7.73 -42.32 26.63
C GLY A 64 -6.34 -42.05 26.06
N ASP A 65 -5.91 -42.79 25.03
CA ASP A 65 -4.61 -42.60 24.39
C ASP A 65 -4.57 -41.27 23.63
N SER A 66 -3.40 -40.64 23.63
CA SER A 66 -3.19 -39.36 22.94
C SER A 66 -2.08 -39.45 21.90
N VAL A 67 -2.38 -38.98 20.70
CA VAL A 67 -1.43 -38.92 19.58
C VAL A 67 -1.06 -37.47 19.29
N LYS A 68 0.24 -37.24 19.01
CA LYS A 68 0.74 -35.92 18.60
C LYS A 68 0.82 -35.85 17.09
N MET A 69 0.12 -34.88 16.50
CA MET A 69 0.04 -34.68 15.05
C MET A 69 0.68 -33.35 14.63
N LYS A 70 1.05 -33.23 13.35
CA LYS A 70 1.53 -31.96 12.77
C LYS A 70 0.36 -31.18 12.21
N MET A 71 0.32 -29.88 12.46
CA MET A 71 -0.62 -28.97 11.80
C MET A 71 -0.04 -28.54 10.46
N TYR A 72 -0.84 -28.63 9.39
CA TYR A 72 -0.43 -28.16 8.06
C TYR A 72 -0.21 -26.65 8.06
N ALA A 73 0.71 -26.17 7.24
CA ALA A 73 1.17 -24.79 7.30
C ALA A 73 0.05 -23.78 7.05
N GLU A 74 -0.86 -24.15 6.14
CA GLU A 74 -2.00 -23.40 5.62
C GLU A 74 -3.15 -23.33 6.63
N LEU A 75 -3.23 -24.30 7.55
CA LEU A 75 -4.24 -24.34 8.62
C LEU A 75 -3.76 -23.63 9.90
N ARG A 76 -2.54 -23.10 9.91
CA ARG A 76 -2.00 -22.37 11.06
C ARG A 76 -2.36 -20.90 10.98
N ILE A 77 -2.82 -20.37 12.10
CA ILE A 77 -3.21 -18.98 12.26
C ILE A 77 -2.21 -18.29 13.18
N ASP A 78 -1.53 -17.27 12.66
CA ASP A 78 -0.73 -16.36 13.47
C ASP A 78 -1.66 -15.40 14.21
N LEU A 79 -1.74 -15.53 15.54
CA LEU A 79 -2.64 -14.74 16.38
C LEU A 79 -2.40 -13.24 16.26
N VAL A 80 -1.13 -12.81 16.12
CA VAL A 80 -0.79 -11.39 16.04
C VAL A 80 -1.29 -10.82 14.71
N ASN A 81 -1.08 -11.54 13.61
CA ASN A 81 -1.56 -11.13 12.31
C ASN A 81 -3.10 -11.16 12.24
N TYR A 82 -3.73 -12.17 12.83
CA TYR A 82 -5.18 -12.27 12.94
C TYR A 82 -5.80 -11.08 13.63
N LEU A 83 -5.39 -10.78 14.87
CA LEU A 83 -5.94 -9.66 15.63
C LEU A 83 -5.68 -8.31 14.95
N ASN A 84 -4.61 -8.18 14.16
CA ASN A 84 -4.30 -6.97 13.40
C ASN A 84 -4.98 -6.89 12.03
N GLY A 85 -5.62 -7.97 11.57
CA GLY A 85 -6.38 -8.01 10.33
C GLY A 85 -7.66 -7.17 10.38
N THR A 86 -8.22 -6.88 9.19
CA THR A 86 -9.45 -6.10 9.03
C THR A 86 -10.61 -6.76 9.79
N HIS A 87 -10.73 -8.09 9.70
CA HIS A 87 -11.75 -8.89 10.38
C HIS A 87 -11.29 -9.49 11.71
N GLY A 88 -10.15 -9.08 12.27
CA GLY A 88 -9.58 -9.66 13.50
C GLY A 88 -10.41 -9.48 14.79
N ALA A 89 -11.60 -8.92 14.69
CA ALA A 89 -12.58 -8.83 15.78
C ALA A 89 -13.69 -9.89 15.67
N PHE A 90 -13.80 -10.58 14.54
CA PHE A 90 -14.71 -11.70 14.37
C PHE A 90 -14.21 -12.92 15.14
N LYS A 91 -15.13 -13.82 15.44
CA LYS A 91 -14.83 -15.16 15.93
C LYS A 91 -14.59 -16.08 14.75
N CYS A 92 -13.97 -17.23 15.01
CA CYS A 92 -13.80 -18.27 14.01
C CYS A 92 -15.16 -18.69 13.43
N THR A 93 -16.19 -18.90 14.27
CA THR A 93 -17.51 -19.34 13.79
C THR A 93 -18.39 -18.24 13.19
N ASP A 94 -17.91 -16.98 13.16
CA ASP A 94 -18.58 -15.94 12.38
C ASP A 94 -18.36 -16.14 10.86
N CYS A 95 -17.35 -16.93 10.48
CA CYS A 95 -17.03 -17.27 9.08
C CYS A 95 -16.90 -18.78 8.82
N HIS A 96 -16.78 -19.60 9.86
CA HIS A 96 -16.74 -21.06 9.74
C HIS A 96 -17.95 -21.69 10.43
N SER A 97 -18.34 -22.87 9.98
CA SER A 97 -19.44 -23.62 10.55
C SER A 97 -19.22 -23.86 12.04
N SER A 98 -20.30 -23.73 12.82
CA SER A 98 -20.30 -24.08 14.24
C SER A 98 -19.92 -25.54 14.48
N ASP A 99 -20.02 -26.42 13.49
CA ASP A 99 -19.63 -27.83 13.58
C ASP A 99 -18.12 -28.02 13.82
N TYR A 100 -17.29 -27.03 13.48
CA TYR A 100 -15.87 -27.00 13.86
C TYR A 100 -15.65 -26.92 15.38
N THR A 101 -16.67 -26.61 16.17
CA THR A 101 -16.55 -26.65 17.64
C THR A 101 -16.47 -28.09 18.19
N THR A 102 -16.82 -29.10 17.38
CA THR A 102 -16.65 -30.51 17.71
C THR A 102 -15.26 -31.00 17.30
N VAL A 103 -14.54 -31.68 18.20
CA VAL A 103 -13.18 -32.21 17.96
C VAL A 103 -13.14 -33.72 18.27
N PRO A 104 -12.61 -34.58 17.37
CA PRO A 104 -12.15 -34.26 16.00
C PRO A 104 -13.27 -33.71 15.11
N HIS A 105 -12.94 -32.79 14.21
CA HIS A 105 -13.93 -32.19 13.32
C HIS A 105 -14.57 -33.25 12.43
N PRO A 106 -15.91 -33.23 12.24
CA PRO A 106 -16.58 -34.19 11.37
C PRO A 106 -16.12 -34.02 9.91
N ALA A 107 -16.16 -35.09 9.11
CA ALA A 107 -15.72 -35.00 7.71
C ALA A 107 -16.59 -34.02 6.88
N SER A 108 -17.84 -33.79 7.28
CA SER A 108 -18.77 -32.88 6.60
C SER A 108 -18.26 -31.45 6.50
N VAL A 109 -17.55 -30.94 7.52
CA VAL A 109 -17.05 -29.55 7.49
C VAL A 109 -15.96 -29.32 6.45
N LYS A 110 -15.36 -30.38 5.88
CA LYS A 110 -14.41 -30.27 4.76
C LYS A 110 -15.06 -29.84 3.45
N PHE A 111 -16.39 -29.88 3.37
CA PHE A 111 -17.17 -29.45 2.21
C PHE A 111 -17.83 -28.08 2.44
N GLU A 112 -17.45 -27.37 3.50
CA GLU A 112 -17.86 -25.99 3.71
C GLU A 112 -17.47 -25.13 2.51
N THR A 113 -18.39 -24.29 2.08
CA THR A 113 -18.13 -23.31 1.02
C THR A 113 -17.52 -22.07 1.65
N ASP A 114 -16.46 -21.55 1.03
CA ASP A 114 -15.85 -20.30 1.46
C ASP A 114 -16.83 -19.13 1.30
N TYR A 115 -16.91 -18.27 2.32
CA TYR A 115 -17.60 -16.99 2.20
C TYR A 115 -16.94 -16.12 1.14
N THR A 116 -17.74 -15.36 0.41
CA THR A 116 -17.32 -14.29 -0.49
C THR A 116 -17.46 -12.93 0.17
N CYS A 117 -16.88 -11.89 -0.43
CA CYS A 117 -17.04 -10.53 0.07
C CYS A 117 -18.51 -10.08 0.05
N LEU A 118 -19.28 -10.55 -0.95
CA LEU A 118 -20.66 -10.14 -1.17
C LEU A 118 -21.64 -10.76 -0.17
N ASP A 119 -21.29 -11.91 0.44
CA ASP A 119 -22.16 -12.54 1.44
C ASP A 119 -22.37 -11.68 2.69
N CYS A 120 -21.48 -10.73 2.95
CA CYS A 120 -21.62 -9.76 4.05
C CYS A 120 -21.64 -8.30 3.60
N HIS A 121 -20.95 -7.96 2.50
CA HIS A 121 -20.87 -6.57 2.03
C HIS A 121 -21.80 -6.24 0.86
N GLY A 122 -22.37 -7.25 0.19
CA GLY A 122 -23.20 -7.05 -0.99
C GLY A 122 -24.52 -6.36 -0.65
N GLY A 123 -24.86 -5.32 -1.41
CA GLY A 123 -26.13 -4.60 -1.27
C GLY A 123 -26.30 -3.81 0.04
N ASP A 124 -25.28 -3.73 0.90
CA ASP A 124 -25.33 -2.94 2.14
C ASP A 124 -24.82 -1.51 1.89
N GLU A 125 -25.71 -0.53 2.06
CA GLU A 125 -25.41 0.90 1.90
C GLU A 125 -24.22 1.36 2.74
N LYS A 126 -23.98 0.73 3.91
CA LYS A 126 -22.84 1.04 4.77
C LYS A 126 -21.51 0.79 4.07
N TYR A 127 -21.46 -0.18 3.16
CA TYR A 127 -20.25 -0.58 2.44
C TYR A 127 -20.24 -0.13 0.98
N ALA A 128 -21.29 0.55 0.50
CA ALA A 128 -21.41 1.00 -0.89
C ALA A 128 -20.18 1.78 -1.40
N SER A 129 -19.50 2.54 -0.52
CA SER A 129 -18.28 3.29 -0.87
C SER A 129 -17.07 2.43 -1.27
N PHE A 130 -17.09 1.13 -0.96
CA PHE A 130 -16.06 0.18 -1.34
C PHE A 130 -16.33 -0.48 -2.70
N HIS A 131 -17.58 -0.41 -3.20
CA HIS A 131 -17.98 -0.95 -4.50
C HIS A 131 -17.63 -2.44 -4.69
N PHE A 132 -18.02 -3.29 -3.73
CA PHE A 132 -17.66 -4.71 -3.73
C PHE A 132 -18.20 -5.47 -4.94
N GLU A 133 -19.36 -5.09 -5.48
CA GLU A 133 -19.93 -5.67 -6.68
C GLU A 133 -19.06 -5.38 -7.91
N THR A 134 -18.60 -4.13 -8.06
CA THR A 134 -17.66 -3.77 -9.13
C THR A 134 -16.31 -4.48 -8.97
N ILE A 135 -15.86 -4.69 -7.73
CA ILE A 135 -14.64 -5.46 -7.43
C ILE A 135 -14.80 -6.92 -7.90
N ASP A 136 -15.94 -7.54 -7.58
CA ASP A 136 -16.25 -8.92 -7.98
C ASP A 136 -16.31 -9.05 -9.51
N GLU A 137 -16.99 -8.12 -10.19
CA GLU A 137 -17.03 -8.05 -11.65
C GLU A 137 -15.65 -7.88 -12.29
N GLU A 138 -14.80 -7.02 -11.71
CA GLU A 138 -13.43 -6.81 -12.17
C GLU A 138 -12.57 -8.07 -11.99
N TYR A 139 -12.73 -8.75 -10.84
CA TYR A 139 -12.05 -10.00 -10.55
C TYR A 139 -12.46 -11.10 -11.54
N ALA A 140 -13.76 -11.27 -11.79
CA ALA A 140 -14.29 -12.29 -12.71
C ALA A 140 -13.76 -12.14 -14.14
N ARG A 141 -13.38 -10.91 -14.54
CA ARG A 141 -12.79 -10.60 -15.85
C ARG A 141 -11.26 -10.63 -15.86
N SER A 142 -10.64 -10.90 -14.72
CA SER A 142 -9.19 -10.91 -14.57
C SER A 142 -8.55 -12.14 -15.20
N VAL A 143 -7.26 -12.04 -15.51
CA VAL A 143 -6.47 -13.16 -16.02
C VAL A 143 -6.43 -14.35 -15.06
N HIS A 144 -6.56 -14.12 -13.74
CA HIS A 144 -6.53 -15.19 -12.75
C HIS A 144 -7.84 -15.98 -12.77
N ALA A 145 -8.99 -15.30 -12.76
CA ALA A 145 -10.29 -15.96 -12.89
C ALA A 145 -10.39 -16.76 -14.20
N ASP A 146 -9.93 -16.19 -15.31
CA ASP A 146 -9.92 -16.84 -16.63
C ASP A 146 -9.01 -18.07 -16.68
N SER A 147 -7.82 -18.01 -16.06
CA SER A 147 -6.82 -19.08 -16.18
C SER A 147 -6.92 -20.17 -15.11
N LEU A 148 -7.46 -19.87 -13.94
CA LEU A 148 -7.44 -20.76 -12.77
C LEU A 148 -8.85 -21.17 -12.31
N GLY A 149 -9.91 -20.57 -12.86
CA GLY A 149 -11.29 -20.95 -12.56
C GLY A 149 -11.57 -20.96 -11.05
N THR A 150 -12.01 -22.10 -10.53
CA THR A 150 -12.37 -22.28 -9.11
C THR A 150 -11.18 -22.43 -8.17
N ASP A 151 -9.97 -22.70 -8.69
CA ASP A 151 -8.76 -22.86 -7.87
C ASP A 151 -8.17 -21.53 -7.42
N PHE A 152 -8.75 -20.41 -7.89
CA PHE A 152 -8.38 -19.05 -7.49
C PHE A 152 -9.63 -18.26 -7.13
N ASN A 153 -9.53 -17.46 -6.07
CA ASN A 153 -10.63 -16.63 -5.57
C ASN A 153 -10.08 -15.37 -4.87
N CYS A 154 -10.96 -14.58 -4.28
CA CYS A 154 -10.61 -13.35 -3.56
C CYS A 154 -9.58 -13.60 -2.43
N TRP A 155 -9.64 -14.78 -1.79
CA TRP A 155 -8.75 -15.18 -0.70
C TRP A 155 -7.34 -15.58 -1.18
N SER A 156 -7.18 -15.87 -2.47
CA SER A 156 -5.87 -16.19 -3.06
C SER A 156 -4.91 -14.99 -3.06
N CYS A 157 -5.46 -13.77 -3.18
CA CYS A 157 -4.70 -12.52 -3.06
C CYS A 157 -4.68 -12.00 -1.62
N HIS A 158 -5.81 -12.05 -0.93
CA HIS A 158 -6.00 -11.47 0.39
C HIS A 158 -6.29 -12.57 1.40
N ASN A 159 -5.32 -12.92 2.26
CA ASN A 159 -5.56 -13.95 3.28
C ASN A 159 -6.66 -13.49 4.26
N PRO A 160 -7.79 -14.22 4.41
CA PRO A 160 -8.92 -13.79 5.25
C PRO A 160 -8.55 -13.63 6.73
N HIS A 161 -7.54 -14.37 7.19
CA HIS A 161 -7.07 -14.41 8.57
C HIS A 161 -5.95 -13.42 8.87
N SER A 162 -5.43 -12.66 7.89
CA SER A 162 -4.33 -11.72 8.13
C SER A 162 -4.38 -10.45 7.29
N TYR A 163 -5.28 -10.37 6.31
CA TYR A 163 -5.38 -9.23 5.43
C TYR A 163 -5.73 -7.97 6.23
N LYS A 164 -5.00 -6.90 5.93
CA LYS A 164 -5.18 -5.60 6.55
C LYS A 164 -5.31 -4.56 5.45
N LEU A 165 -6.46 -3.88 5.43
CA LEU A 165 -6.68 -2.77 4.53
C LEU A 165 -5.72 -1.62 4.88
N THR A 166 -4.93 -1.17 3.91
CA THR A 166 -4.03 -0.02 4.10
C THR A 166 -4.81 1.28 3.97
N GLY A 167 -4.95 2.01 5.06
CA GLY A 167 -5.66 3.29 5.06
C GLY A 167 -4.87 4.44 4.40
N PRO A 168 -5.52 5.60 4.20
CA PRO A 168 -4.90 6.78 3.57
C PRO A 168 -3.57 7.22 4.21
N LYS A 169 -3.48 7.13 5.54
CA LYS A 169 -2.32 7.57 6.35
C LYS A 169 -1.10 6.64 6.29
N GLU A 170 -1.22 5.44 5.73
CA GLU A 170 -0.09 4.51 5.61
C GLU A 170 0.91 5.04 4.58
N LYS A 171 2.21 4.88 4.85
CA LYS A 171 3.27 5.35 3.96
C LYS A 171 3.19 4.62 2.63
N VAL A 172 3.36 5.32 1.51
CA VAL A 172 3.28 4.71 0.17
C VAL A 172 4.24 3.52 0.01
N VAL A 173 5.48 3.61 0.49
CA VAL A 173 6.43 2.49 0.43
C VAL A 173 5.94 1.23 1.16
N ASN A 174 5.17 1.38 2.25
CA ASN A 174 4.60 0.25 2.97
C ASN A 174 3.40 -0.33 2.20
N LYS A 175 2.55 0.52 1.63
CA LYS A 175 1.45 0.08 0.73
C LYS A 175 2.02 -0.73 -0.43
N VAL A 176 3.08 -0.25 -1.07
CA VAL A 176 3.75 -0.95 -2.18
C VAL A 176 4.27 -2.31 -1.74
N ALA A 177 4.94 -2.39 -0.60
CA ALA A 177 5.47 -3.66 -0.08
C ALA A 177 4.34 -4.67 0.25
N ILE A 178 3.26 -4.21 0.87
CA ILE A 178 2.10 -5.04 1.22
C ILE A 178 1.42 -5.56 -0.06
N ASP A 179 1.08 -4.68 -0.99
CA ASP A 179 0.36 -5.03 -2.22
C ASP A 179 1.22 -5.94 -3.12
N ASN A 180 2.50 -5.64 -3.30
CA ASN A 180 3.40 -6.49 -4.08
C ASN A 180 3.67 -7.83 -3.40
N GLY A 181 3.68 -7.87 -2.06
CA GLY A 181 3.84 -9.10 -1.29
C GLY A 181 2.77 -10.14 -1.61
N MET A 182 1.53 -9.70 -1.88
CA MET A 182 0.44 -10.59 -2.29
C MET A 182 0.76 -11.27 -3.62
N CYS A 183 1.21 -10.49 -4.61
CA CYS A 183 1.61 -11.01 -5.92
C CYS A 183 2.81 -11.95 -5.81
N LEU A 184 3.82 -11.56 -5.04
CA LEU A 184 5.06 -12.30 -4.85
C LEU A 184 4.87 -13.59 -4.04
N SER A 185 3.77 -13.73 -3.30
CA SER A 185 3.44 -14.97 -2.60
C SER A 185 3.35 -16.16 -3.56
N CYS A 186 2.96 -15.91 -4.83
CA CYS A 186 2.97 -16.89 -5.92
C CYS A 186 4.05 -16.54 -6.96
N HIS A 187 4.07 -15.31 -7.51
CA HIS A 187 5.01 -14.90 -8.56
C HIS A 187 6.48 -14.72 -8.11
N GLY A 188 6.77 -14.97 -6.84
CA GLY A 188 8.12 -15.09 -6.29
C GLY A 188 8.39 -16.44 -5.62
N ASN A 189 7.47 -17.40 -5.73
CA ASN A 189 7.54 -18.71 -5.08
C ASN A 189 7.23 -19.81 -6.12
N SER A 190 8.27 -20.50 -6.60
CA SER A 190 8.13 -21.54 -7.63
C SER A 190 7.17 -22.64 -7.23
N ILE A 191 7.27 -23.13 -5.99
CA ILE A 191 6.43 -24.22 -5.48
C ILE A 191 4.95 -23.83 -5.51
N LYS A 192 4.61 -22.67 -4.93
CA LYS A 192 3.21 -22.23 -4.88
C LYS A 192 2.65 -21.92 -6.27
N PHE A 193 3.48 -21.34 -7.15
CA PHE A 193 3.07 -21.05 -8.51
C PHE A 193 2.82 -22.31 -9.33
N GLU A 194 3.75 -23.27 -9.29
CA GLU A 194 3.64 -24.54 -10.01
C GLU A 194 2.46 -25.36 -9.53
N ASN A 195 2.21 -25.43 -8.22
CA ASN A 195 1.07 -26.13 -7.65
C ASN A 195 -0.30 -25.55 -8.05
N LEU A 196 -0.36 -24.26 -8.41
CA LEU A 196 -1.61 -23.60 -8.80
C LEU A 196 -1.80 -23.54 -10.31
N ALA A 197 -0.72 -23.32 -11.06
CA ALA A 197 -0.80 -23.05 -12.50
C ALA A 197 -0.35 -24.21 -13.38
N ASP A 198 0.12 -25.31 -12.79
CA ASP A 198 0.74 -26.47 -13.44
C ASP A 198 1.82 -26.09 -14.47
N LYS A 199 2.56 -25.02 -14.16
CA LYS A 199 3.56 -24.40 -15.05
C LYS A 199 4.75 -23.90 -14.25
N GLU A 200 5.94 -24.04 -14.83
CA GLU A 200 7.14 -23.42 -14.27
C GLU A 200 6.97 -21.91 -14.17
N ILE A 201 7.40 -21.37 -13.02
CA ILE A 201 7.36 -19.94 -12.78
C ILE A 201 8.28 -19.18 -13.76
N PRO A 202 7.78 -18.15 -14.46
CA PRO A 202 8.64 -17.30 -15.27
C PRO A 202 9.60 -16.50 -14.40
N ASN A 203 10.87 -16.40 -14.79
CA ASN A 203 11.84 -15.53 -14.10
C ASN A 203 11.37 -14.05 -14.16
N LEU A 204 10.99 -13.50 -13.01
CA LEU A 204 10.39 -12.17 -12.93
C LEU A 204 11.31 -11.06 -13.44
N ILE A 205 12.61 -11.15 -13.14
CA ILE A 205 13.62 -10.14 -13.51
C ILE A 205 13.79 -10.09 -15.04
N ASN A 206 13.92 -11.25 -15.68
CA ASN A 206 14.08 -11.34 -17.13
C ASN A 206 12.82 -10.86 -17.86
N ARG A 207 11.62 -11.09 -17.31
CA ARG A 207 10.37 -10.63 -17.94
C ARG A 207 10.13 -9.12 -17.83
N HIS A 208 10.92 -8.42 -17.01
CA HIS A 208 10.84 -6.97 -16.81
C HIS A 208 12.11 -6.23 -17.22
N ASP A 209 13.01 -6.84 -18.00
CA ASP A 209 14.32 -6.30 -18.42
C ASP A 209 14.24 -4.89 -19.07
N TRP A 210 13.13 -4.60 -19.75
CA TRP A 210 12.81 -3.31 -20.34
C TRP A 210 12.64 -2.16 -19.33
N LEU A 211 12.41 -2.47 -18.05
CA LEU A 211 12.18 -1.48 -17.00
C LEU A 211 13.51 -0.99 -16.40
N PRO A 212 13.86 0.30 -16.50
CA PRO A 212 15.11 0.81 -15.94
C PRO A 212 15.11 0.72 -14.42
N ASN A 213 16.26 0.45 -13.79
CA ASN A 213 16.37 0.37 -12.32
C ASN A 213 15.27 -0.47 -11.65
N GLN A 214 15.06 -1.71 -12.13
CA GLN A 214 13.95 -2.59 -11.74
C GLN A 214 13.73 -2.68 -10.22
N ALA A 215 14.80 -2.86 -9.45
CA ALA A 215 14.72 -2.94 -8.00
C ALA A 215 14.11 -1.69 -7.35
N LEU A 216 14.43 -0.51 -7.88
CA LEU A 216 13.86 0.74 -7.39
C LEU A 216 12.39 0.89 -7.82
N HIS A 217 12.04 0.46 -9.03
CA HIS A 217 10.64 0.45 -9.46
C HIS A 217 9.79 -0.47 -8.60
N PHE A 218 10.19 -1.73 -8.39
CA PHE A 218 9.42 -2.67 -7.57
C PHE A 218 9.30 -2.26 -6.09
N LYS A 219 10.22 -1.41 -5.61
CA LYS A 219 10.14 -0.84 -4.26
C LYS A 219 9.16 0.34 -4.14
N ASN A 220 8.85 1.03 -5.25
CA ASN A 220 8.07 2.28 -5.22
C ASN A 220 6.80 2.26 -6.08
N VAL A 221 6.59 1.24 -6.90
CA VAL A 221 5.44 1.08 -7.78
C VAL A 221 4.85 -0.32 -7.57
N ARG A 222 3.52 -0.41 -7.53
CA ARG A 222 2.86 -1.70 -7.33
C ARG A 222 2.77 -2.46 -8.64
N CYS A 223 2.78 -3.79 -8.57
CA CYS A 223 2.51 -4.65 -9.71
C CYS A 223 1.19 -4.26 -10.39
N ILE A 224 0.16 -3.99 -9.59
CA ILE A 224 -1.18 -3.61 -10.08
C ILE A 224 -1.24 -2.22 -10.71
N ASP A 225 -0.28 -1.33 -10.47
CA ASP A 225 -0.25 -0.02 -11.16
C ASP A 225 0.09 -0.17 -12.65
N CYS A 226 0.77 -1.27 -13.02
CA CYS A 226 1.06 -1.60 -14.42
C CYS A 226 0.12 -2.70 -14.96
N HIS A 227 -0.27 -3.66 -14.13
CA HIS A 227 -1.05 -4.83 -14.53
C HIS A 227 -2.56 -4.67 -14.34
N GLY A 228 -3.03 -3.76 -13.51
CA GLY A 228 -4.44 -3.49 -13.28
C GLY A 228 -5.06 -2.58 -14.34
N ALA A 229 -6.35 -2.76 -14.63
CA ALA A 229 -7.11 -1.75 -15.34
C ALA A 229 -7.24 -0.47 -14.49
N GLN A 230 -7.23 0.70 -15.13
CA GLN A 230 -7.60 1.92 -14.43
C GLN A 230 -9.11 1.95 -14.20
N ASN A 231 -9.51 2.35 -12.99
CA ASN A 231 -10.91 2.51 -12.62
C ASN A 231 -11.06 3.76 -11.73
N ASP A 232 -11.93 4.68 -12.14
CA ASP A 232 -12.14 5.94 -11.42
C ASP A 232 -13.03 5.78 -10.19
N SER A 233 -13.91 4.78 -10.18
CA SER A 233 -14.82 4.46 -9.07
C SER A 233 -14.12 3.70 -7.95
N LEU A 234 -13.17 2.81 -8.28
CA LEU A 234 -12.48 1.98 -7.28
C LEU A 234 -11.23 2.64 -6.68
N SER A 235 -10.94 2.34 -5.42
CA SER A 235 -9.67 2.76 -4.80
C SER A 235 -8.50 1.90 -5.28
N VAL A 236 -8.76 0.63 -5.53
CA VAL A 236 -7.79 -0.35 -6.04
C VAL A 236 -8.51 -1.23 -7.06
N ALA A 237 -7.94 -1.35 -8.26
CA ALA A 237 -8.52 -2.18 -9.32
C ALA A 237 -8.21 -3.66 -9.09
N HIS A 238 -9.19 -4.52 -9.36
CA HIS A 238 -9.11 -5.97 -9.28
C HIS A 238 -9.08 -6.64 -10.66
N LEU A 239 -9.26 -5.86 -11.73
CA LEU A 239 -9.11 -6.35 -13.11
C LEU A 239 -7.63 -6.45 -13.48
N ILE A 240 -6.99 -7.54 -13.07
CA ILE A 240 -5.61 -7.87 -13.41
C ILE A 240 -5.52 -8.37 -14.86
N LYS A 241 -4.76 -7.66 -15.68
CA LYS A 241 -4.59 -7.95 -17.11
C LYS A 241 -3.37 -8.86 -17.36
N PRO A 242 -3.39 -9.64 -18.44
CA PRO A 242 -2.23 -10.43 -18.84
C PRO A 242 -1.04 -9.56 -19.21
N LYS A 243 0.18 -10.13 -19.16
CA LYS A 243 1.46 -9.44 -19.42
C LYS A 243 1.50 -8.58 -20.70
N LYS A 244 0.78 -8.98 -21.74
CA LYS A 244 0.75 -8.29 -23.04
C LYS A 244 0.01 -6.94 -22.99
N ASN A 245 -0.84 -6.76 -21.97
CA ASN A 245 -1.68 -5.58 -21.77
C ASN A 245 -1.18 -4.70 -20.61
N ALA A 246 -0.06 -5.08 -19.97
CA ALA A 246 0.53 -4.26 -18.91
C ALA A 246 1.08 -2.94 -19.47
N VAL A 247 1.02 -1.89 -18.66
CA VAL A 247 1.57 -0.57 -19.01
C VAL A 247 3.08 -0.68 -19.19
N ARG A 248 3.57 -0.24 -20.36
CA ARG A 248 5.01 -0.24 -20.71
C ARG A 248 5.56 1.12 -21.10
N LYS A 249 4.68 2.08 -21.41
CA LYS A 249 5.08 3.41 -21.84
C LYS A 249 5.42 4.25 -20.62
N CYS A 250 6.68 4.64 -20.47
CA CYS A 250 7.17 5.39 -19.31
C CYS A 250 6.36 6.68 -19.06
N VAL A 251 5.90 7.35 -20.13
CA VAL A 251 5.13 8.59 -20.07
C VAL A 251 3.79 8.46 -19.35
N GLU A 252 3.21 7.25 -19.28
CA GLU A 252 1.95 7.00 -18.57
C GLU A 252 2.11 7.15 -17.06
N CYS A 253 3.34 6.97 -16.54
CA CYS A 253 3.66 7.10 -15.12
C CYS A 253 4.48 8.36 -14.80
N HIS A 254 5.28 8.84 -15.76
CA HIS A 254 6.20 9.97 -15.59
C HIS A 254 5.68 11.30 -16.16
N SER A 255 4.43 11.35 -16.64
CA SER A 255 3.78 12.61 -17.02
C SER A 255 3.06 13.27 -15.85
N THR A 256 2.64 14.52 -16.04
CA THR A 256 1.87 15.26 -15.03
C THR A 256 0.49 14.64 -14.79
N ASN A 257 -0.14 14.06 -15.82
CA ASN A 257 -1.38 13.31 -15.68
C ASN A 257 -1.08 11.81 -15.72
N SER A 258 -0.44 11.30 -14.67
CA SER A 258 -0.01 9.91 -14.63
C SER A 258 -1.05 8.97 -14.03
N ILE A 259 -0.98 7.70 -14.44
CA ILE A 259 -1.72 6.57 -13.87
C ILE A 259 -1.55 6.50 -12.34
N LEU A 260 -0.38 6.87 -11.83
CA LEU A 260 -0.11 6.84 -10.40
C LEU A 260 -1.04 7.80 -9.62
N MET A 261 -1.57 8.86 -10.24
CA MET A 261 -2.48 9.82 -9.60
C MET A 261 -3.90 9.28 -9.44
N SER A 262 -4.36 8.46 -10.39
CA SER A 262 -5.64 7.75 -10.32
C SER A 262 -5.55 6.42 -9.57
N SER A 263 -4.34 5.93 -9.30
CA SER A 263 -4.08 4.65 -8.62
C SER A 263 -3.34 4.86 -7.29
N LEU A 264 -2.01 4.64 -7.23
CA LEU A 264 -1.22 4.61 -5.99
C LEU A 264 -1.40 5.82 -5.07
N TYR A 265 -1.52 7.03 -5.63
CA TYR A 265 -1.63 8.28 -4.87
C TYR A 265 -3.06 8.85 -4.81
N LYS A 266 -4.08 8.11 -5.26
CA LYS A 266 -5.47 8.60 -5.40
C LYS A 266 -6.02 9.28 -4.14
N HIS A 267 -5.79 8.68 -2.97
CA HIS A 267 -6.23 9.25 -1.69
C HIS A 267 -5.51 10.57 -1.36
N ALA A 268 -4.20 10.60 -1.56
CA ALA A 268 -3.39 11.75 -1.22
C ALA A 268 -3.67 12.94 -2.17
N VAL A 269 -3.97 12.66 -3.45
CA VAL A 269 -4.40 13.67 -4.45
C VAL A 269 -5.74 14.32 -4.08
N ARG A 270 -6.71 13.54 -3.59
CA ARG A 270 -8.01 14.08 -3.13
C ARG A 270 -7.86 15.05 -1.96
N GLU A 271 -6.89 14.83 -1.08
CA GLU A 271 -6.69 15.66 0.12
C GLU A 271 -5.79 16.90 -0.10
N LYS A 272 -4.82 16.86 -1.04
CA LYS A 272 -3.72 17.84 -1.11
C LYS A 272 -3.51 18.46 -2.49
N ARG A 273 -4.58 18.87 -3.16
CA ARG A 273 -4.53 19.32 -4.56
C ARG A 273 -3.72 20.62 -4.82
N ASN A 274 -3.27 21.37 -3.81
CA ASN A 274 -2.52 22.62 -4.01
C ASN A 274 -1.56 22.95 -2.86
N GLN A 275 -0.31 22.52 -2.96
CA GLN A 275 0.79 23.08 -2.16
C GLN A 275 1.82 23.71 -3.11
N LEU A 276 2.02 25.03 -2.99
CA LEU A 276 3.15 25.80 -3.55
C LEU A 276 3.26 25.86 -5.09
N GLY A 277 2.16 25.69 -5.84
CA GLY A 277 2.14 25.85 -7.30
C GLY A 277 2.75 24.70 -8.11
N PHE A 278 2.96 23.54 -7.49
CA PHE A 278 3.31 22.30 -8.19
C PHE A 278 2.06 21.66 -8.79
N TYR A 279 2.17 21.15 -10.03
CA TYR A 279 1.06 20.47 -10.70
C TYR A 279 0.62 19.19 -9.94
N ASN A 280 1.55 18.53 -9.24
CA ASN A 280 1.30 17.36 -8.38
C ASN A 280 2.04 17.47 -7.04
N GLY A 281 1.69 18.46 -6.20
CA GLY A 281 2.35 18.69 -4.90
C GLY A 281 2.25 17.53 -3.89
N VAL A 282 1.44 16.52 -4.19
CA VAL A 282 1.29 15.30 -3.40
C VAL A 282 2.44 14.33 -3.64
N ILE A 283 2.87 14.20 -4.89
CA ILE A 283 4.00 13.34 -5.27
C ILE A 283 5.28 13.91 -4.64
N THR A 284 5.50 15.23 -4.69
CA THR A 284 6.75 15.87 -4.24
C THR A 284 7.16 15.58 -2.79
N ASN A 285 6.21 15.30 -1.89
CA ASN A 285 6.49 15.00 -0.48
C ASN A 285 6.77 13.52 -0.21
N GLU A 286 6.34 12.60 -1.09
CA GLU A 286 6.48 11.15 -0.88
C GLU A 286 7.34 10.44 -1.93
N ALA A 287 7.47 10.97 -3.15
CA ALA A 287 8.37 10.46 -4.21
C ALA A 287 8.71 11.55 -5.24
N TYR A 288 9.98 11.75 -5.62
CA TYR A 288 10.28 12.63 -6.75
C TYR A 288 10.12 11.87 -8.09
N ILE A 289 9.15 12.27 -8.92
CA ILE A 289 8.94 11.68 -10.26
C ILE A 289 9.30 12.73 -11.32
N ILE A 290 10.31 12.40 -12.13
CA ILE A 290 10.76 13.24 -13.26
C ILE A 290 9.57 13.47 -14.21
N GLY A 291 9.30 14.73 -14.56
CA GLY A 291 8.21 15.12 -15.47
C GLY A 291 6.85 15.33 -14.80
N ALA A 292 6.50 14.53 -13.79
CA ALA A 292 5.25 14.68 -13.04
C ALA A 292 5.30 15.84 -12.02
N ASN A 293 6.48 16.14 -11.46
CA ASN A 293 6.70 17.14 -10.41
C ASN A 293 7.06 18.54 -10.95
N ARG A 294 6.42 19.00 -12.03
CA ARG A 294 6.67 20.35 -12.57
C ARG A 294 6.08 21.42 -11.64
N ASN A 295 6.72 22.58 -11.59
CA ASN A 295 6.20 23.78 -10.92
C ASN A 295 5.70 24.79 -11.95
N TYR A 296 4.51 25.34 -11.72
CA TYR A 296 3.89 26.31 -12.62
C TYR A 296 4.74 27.58 -12.76
N TYR A 297 5.20 28.17 -11.66
CA TYR A 297 5.95 29.42 -11.66
C TYR A 297 7.30 29.27 -12.36
N LEU A 298 7.99 28.14 -12.13
CA LEU A 298 9.25 27.86 -12.82
C LEU A 298 9.05 27.68 -14.34
N ASN A 299 7.98 27.01 -14.76
CA ASN A 299 7.66 26.90 -16.19
C ASN A 299 7.43 28.27 -16.83
N VAL A 300 6.63 29.13 -16.19
CA VAL A 300 6.36 30.48 -16.69
C VAL A 300 7.64 31.31 -16.74
N ALA A 301 8.46 31.27 -15.70
CA ALA A 301 9.75 31.96 -15.65
C ALA A 301 10.69 31.48 -16.77
N SER A 302 10.77 30.17 -17.03
CA SER A 302 11.57 29.62 -18.14
C SER A 302 11.11 30.12 -19.50
N ILE A 303 9.79 30.21 -19.74
CA ILE A 303 9.25 30.75 -21.00
C ILE A 303 9.58 32.24 -21.14
N ILE A 304 9.46 33.02 -20.06
CA ILE A 304 9.80 34.45 -20.07
C ILE A 304 11.28 34.65 -20.37
N ILE A 305 12.18 33.92 -19.69
CA ILE A 305 13.62 34.00 -19.92
C ILE A 305 13.97 33.62 -21.36
N PHE A 306 13.35 32.56 -21.89
CA PHE A 306 13.56 32.14 -23.28
C PHE A 306 13.12 33.21 -24.28
N ALA A 307 11.95 33.83 -24.07
CA ALA A 307 11.46 34.93 -24.91
C ALA A 307 12.38 36.15 -24.85
N LEU A 308 12.88 36.51 -23.66
CA LEU A 308 13.85 37.61 -23.48
C LEU A 308 15.19 37.31 -24.17
N ALA A 309 15.66 36.06 -24.14
CA ALA A 309 16.87 35.65 -24.85
C ALA A 309 16.70 35.80 -26.38
N LEU A 310 15.58 35.34 -26.93
CA LEU A 310 15.26 35.52 -28.36
C LEU A 310 15.16 37.00 -28.74
N LEU A 311 14.54 37.83 -27.91
CA LEU A 311 14.48 39.28 -28.12
C LEU A 311 15.88 39.90 -28.13
N GLY A 312 16.75 39.52 -27.18
CA GLY A 312 18.13 39.98 -27.12
C GLY A 312 18.92 39.61 -28.38
N ILE A 313 18.77 38.37 -28.87
CA ILE A 313 19.39 37.91 -30.12
C ILE A 313 18.86 38.72 -31.32
N ALA A 314 17.56 38.96 -31.39
CA ALA A 314 16.95 39.73 -32.47
C ALA A 314 17.45 41.18 -32.49
N ILE A 315 17.48 41.85 -31.33
CA ILE A 315 18.01 43.20 -31.17
C ILE A 315 19.49 43.25 -31.59
N HIS A 316 20.30 42.32 -31.09
CA HIS A 316 21.72 42.27 -31.43
C HIS A 316 21.97 41.99 -32.92
N SER A 317 21.16 41.12 -33.53
CA SER A 317 21.22 40.81 -34.96
C SER A 317 20.84 42.03 -35.80
N THR A 318 19.81 42.76 -35.39
CA THR A 318 19.33 43.97 -36.08
C THR A 318 20.38 45.08 -36.03
N PHE A 319 20.97 45.33 -34.86
CA PHE A 319 22.07 46.30 -34.73
C PHE A 319 23.29 45.91 -35.55
N ARG A 320 23.61 44.60 -35.64
CA ARG A 320 24.71 44.12 -36.49
C ARG A 320 24.44 44.40 -37.97
N ILE A 321 23.23 44.15 -38.46
CA ILE A 321 22.82 44.42 -39.85
C ILE A 321 22.85 45.93 -40.15
N LEU A 322 22.30 46.75 -39.26
CA LEU A 322 22.28 48.21 -39.41
C LEU A 322 23.70 48.79 -39.44
N LYS A 323 24.60 48.34 -38.55
CA LYS A 323 26.01 48.75 -38.54
C LYS A 323 26.74 48.32 -39.82
N HIS A 324 26.46 47.13 -40.33
CA HIS A 324 27.08 46.64 -41.56
C HIS A 324 26.60 47.43 -42.79
N ARG A 325 25.31 47.81 -42.84
CA ARG A 325 24.78 48.69 -43.88
C ARG A 325 25.42 50.08 -43.83
N ARG A 326 25.56 50.66 -42.63
CA ARG A 326 26.17 51.99 -42.43
C ARG A 326 27.68 52.05 -42.69
N ASN A 327 28.35 50.90 -42.80
CA ASN A 327 29.77 50.79 -43.15
C ASN A 327 29.98 50.40 -44.63
N ALA A 328 28.89 50.11 -45.36
CA ALA A 328 28.92 49.77 -46.79
C ALA A 328 28.52 50.94 -47.70
N ASP A 329 27.97 52.01 -47.10
CA ASP A 329 27.82 53.36 -47.67
C ASP A 329 29.02 54.23 -47.27
#